data_AF-A0A945Q7C3-F1
#
_entry.id   AF-A0A945Q7C3-F1
#
_cell.length_a   1.000
_cell.length_b   1.000
_cell.length_c   1.000
_cell.angle_alpha   90.00
_cell.angle_beta   90.00
_cell.angle_gamma   90.00
#
_symmetry.space_group_name_H-M   'P 1'
#
loop_
_entity.id
_entity.type
_entity.pdbx_description
1 polymer ?
#
loop_
_entity_poly.entity_id
_entity_poly.type
_entity_poly.pdbx_seq_one_letter_code
_entity_poly.pdbx_strand_id
1 'polypeptide(L)'
;MRKLIQTIKNIWKIEDLKTRILITLAFIAIYRFGSFVVLPGIDATVLSQANENSGGPTGLLALLNMFTGGAFAQASIFALG
;
A
#
# COMPACT_ATOMS: atom_id res chain seq x y z
N MET A 1 -22.15 -14.43 16.73
CA MET A 1 -21.02 -14.78 15.82
C MET A 1 -21.45 -15.41 14.49
N ARG A 2 -22.45 -16.30 14.40
CA ARG A 2 -22.84 -16.95 13.12
C ARG A 2 -23.38 -15.99 12.03
N LYS A 3 -23.98 -14.87 12.41
CA LYS A 3 -24.54 -13.88 11.46
C LYS A 3 -23.47 -13.22 10.58
N LEU A 4 -22.29 -12.87 11.12
CA LEU A 4 -21.19 -12.27 10.34
C LEU A 4 -20.65 -13.24 9.28
N ILE A 5 -20.47 -14.52 9.65
CA ILE A 5 -20.04 -15.57 8.71
C ILE A 5 -21.09 -15.76 7.60
N GLN A 6 -22.38 -15.73 7.93
CA GLN A 6 -23.44 -15.82 6.92
C GLN A 6 -23.45 -14.61 5.97
N THR A 7 -23.22 -13.40 6.48
CA THR A 7 -23.11 -12.20 5.64
C THR A 7 -21.93 -12.30 4.67
N ILE A 8 -20.75 -12.72 5.13
CA ILE A 8 -19.57 -12.94 4.26
C ILE A 8 -19.85 -14.01 3.21
N LYS A 9 -20.54 -15.10 3.58
CA LYS A 9 -20.93 -16.16 2.64
C LYS A 9 -21.98 -15.69 1.62
N ASN A 10 -22.90 -14.82 2.02
CA ASN A 10 -23.91 -14.24 1.14
C ASN A 10 -23.30 -13.25 0.15
N ILE A 11 -22.28 -12.48 0.55
CA ILE A 11 -21.52 -11.59 -0.33
C ILE A 11 -20.90 -12.38 -1.50
N TRP A 12 -20.37 -13.57 -1.23
CA TRP A 12 -19.82 -14.46 -2.26
C TRP A 12 -20.88 -15.13 -3.15
N LYS A 13 -22.15 -15.09 -2.75
CA LYS A 13 -23.27 -15.65 -3.51
C LYS A 13 -23.81 -14.69 -4.58
N ILE A 14 -23.51 -13.39 -4.44
CA ILE A 14 -23.92 -12.35 -5.37
C ILE A 14 -22.76 -12.08 -6.33
N GLU A 15 -22.96 -12.42 -7.60
CA GLU A 15 -21.92 -12.35 -8.63
C GLU A 15 -21.41 -10.92 -8.86
N ASP A 16 -22.30 -9.91 -8.83
CA ASP A 16 -21.92 -8.49 -8.94
C ASP A 16 -21.02 -8.04 -7.78
N LEU A 17 -21.36 -8.40 -6.53
CA LEU A 17 -20.58 -8.03 -5.36
C LEU A 17 -19.20 -8.71 -5.34
N LYS A 18 -19.16 -10.01 -5.66
CA LYS A 18 -17.91 -10.77 -5.80
C LYS A 18 -17.00 -10.14 -6.85
N THR A 19 -17.57 -9.77 -8.00
CA THR A 19 -16.82 -9.18 -9.12
C THR A 19 -16.23 -7.83 -8.72
N ARG A 20 -17.00 -6.94 -8.11
CA ARG A 20 -16.49 -5.64 -7.61
C ARG A 20 -15.37 -5.82 -6.59
N ILE A 21 -15.55 -6.70 -5.61
CA ILE A 21 -14.52 -6.98 -4.58
C ILE A 21 -13.25 -7.54 -5.22
N LEU A 22 -13.36 -8.46 -6.19
CA LEU A 22 -12.21 -9.00 -6.90
C LEU A 22 -11.49 -7.94 -7.73
N ILE A 23 -12.22 -7.06 -8.41
CA ILE A 23 -11.63 -5.95 -9.18
C ILE A 23 -10.88 -5.00 -8.25
N THR A 24 -11.47 -4.60 -7.12
CA THR A 24 -10.80 -3.74 -6.13
C THR A 24 -9.56 -4.41 -5.56
N LEU A 25 -9.63 -5.70 -5.22
CA LEU A 25 -8.46 -6.47 -4.77
C LEU A 25 -7.37 -6.57 -5.84
N ALA A 26 -7.75 -6.74 -7.11
CA ALA A 26 -6.81 -6.78 -8.23
C ALA A 26 -6.08 -5.44 -8.38
N PHE A 27 -6.79 -4.31 -8.29
CA PHE A 27 -6.15 -2.98 -8.32
C PHE A 27 -5.20 -2.76 -7.15
N ILE A 28 -5.58 -3.18 -5.93
CA ILE A 28 -4.70 -3.11 -4.75
C ILE A 28 -3.46 -3.99 -4.97
N ALA A 29 -3.61 -5.18 -5.55
CA ALA A 29 -2.49 -6.07 -5.83
C ALA A 29 -1.53 -5.46 -6.86
N ILE A 30 -2.04 -4.84 -7.93
CA ILE A 30 -1.23 -4.14 -8.93
C ILE A 30 -0.50 -2.96 -8.29
N TYR A 31 -1.20 -2.14 -7.50
CA TYR A 31 -0.59 -1.03 -6.75
C TYR A 31 0.52 -1.55 -5.83
N ARG A 32 0.28 -2.65 -5.12
CA ARG A 32 1.28 -3.24 -4.23
C ARG A 32 2.49 -3.74 -5.00
N PHE A 33 2.29 -4.36 -6.16
CA PHE A 33 3.38 -4.79 -7.04
C PHE A 33 4.18 -3.59 -7.56
N GLY A 34 3.50 -2.53 -7.96
CA GLY A 34 4.09 -1.26 -8.36
C GLY A 34 4.90 -0.60 -7.25
N SER A 35 4.41 -0.68 -6.00
CA SER A 35 5.09 -0.14 -4.82
C SER A 35 6.46 -0.79 -4.54
N PHE A 36 6.73 -1.98 -5.10
CA PHE A 36 8.03 -2.64 -5.03
C PHE A 36 8.96 -2.32 -6.21
N VAL A 37 8.45 -1.70 -7.27
CA VAL A 37 9.25 -1.25 -8.40
C VAL A 37 9.87 0.10 -8.02
N VAL A 38 11.16 0.07 -7.71
CA VAL A 38 11.95 1.26 -7.37
C VAL A 38 12.26 2.10 -8.61
N LEU A 39 12.30 3.42 -8.45
CA LEU A 39 12.66 4.34 -9.51
C LEU A 39 14.15 4.18 -9.86
N PRO A 40 14.50 3.94 -11.14
CA PRO A 40 15.90 3.85 -11.55
C PRO A 40 16.58 5.21 -11.36
N GLY A 41 17.66 5.24 -10.57
CA GLY A 41 18.41 6.46 -10.27
C GLY A 41 18.12 7.09 -8.90
N ILE A 42 17.24 6.50 -8.08
CA ILE A 42 17.07 6.87 -6.67
C ILE A 42 17.65 5.78 -5.77
N ASP A 43 18.53 6.18 -4.85
CA ASP A 43 19.11 5.29 -3.85
C ASP A 43 18.15 5.17 -2.64
N ALA A 44 17.34 4.11 -2.62
CA ALA A 44 16.41 3.81 -1.53
C ALA A 44 17.14 3.64 -0.17
N THR A 45 18.40 3.22 -0.19
CA THR A 45 19.25 3.09 0.99
C THR A 45 19.61 4.45 1.59
N VAL A 46 19.83 5.49 0.77
CA VAL A 46 20.10 6.86 1.25
C VAL A 46 18.86 7.50 1.86
N LEU A 47 17.67 7.25 1.31
CA LEU A 47 16.41 7.72 1.91
C LEU A 47 16.11 7.03 3.25
N SER A 48 16.37 5.72 3.35
CA SER A 48 16.27 4.99 4.62
C SER A 48 17.25 5.52 5.65
N GLN A 49 18.51 5.77 5.26
CA GLN A 49 19.54 6.32 6.14
C GLN A 49 19.29 7.77 6.54
N ALA A 50 18.71 8.60 5.66
CA ALA A 50 18.31 9.97 6.00
C ALA A 50 17.18 9.99 7.03
N ASN A 51 16.29 8.99 6.98
CA ASN A 51 15.20 8.80 7.94
C ASN A 51 15.71 8.31 9.31
N GLU A 52 16.82 7.57 9.34
CA GLU A 52 17.49 7.10 10.57
C GLU A 52 18.41 8.15 11.21
N ASN A 53 19.23 8.85 10.39
CA ASN A 53 20.24 9.81 10.87
C ASN A 53 19.66 11.14 11.37
N SER A 54 18.41 11.47 11.02
CA SER A 54 17.74 12.73 11.42
C SER A 54 17.03 12.67 12.78
N GLY A 55 17.27 11.64 13.60
CA GLY A 55 16.68 11.50 14.93
C GLY A 55 15.30 10.83 14.97
N GLY A 56 15.04 9.92 14.02
CA GLY A 56 13.74 9.30 13.80
C GLY A 56 12.96 10.04 12.70
N PRO A 57 11.84 9.46 12.24
CA PRO A 57 11.14 9.99 11.08
C PRO A 57 10.57 11.37 11.46
N THR A 58 11.22 12.44 10.99
CA THR A 58 10.71 13.81 11.10
C THR A 58 9.24 13.77 10.74
N GLY A 59 8.35 14.19 11.65
CA GLY A 59 6.95 13.78 11.63
C GLY A 59 6.23 13.95 10.29
N LEU A 60 6.64 14.92 9.46
CA LEU A 60 6.11 15.11 8.12
C LEU A 60 6.50 13.98 7.14
N LEU A 61 7.77 13.54 7.12
CA LEU A 61 8.23 12.42 6.30
C LEU A 61 7.59 11.09 6.77
N ALA A 62 7.40 10.94 8.09
CA ALA A 62 6.68 9.81 8.67
C ALA A 62 5.23 9.73 8.18
N LEU A 63 4.52 10.87 8.24
CA LEU A 63 3.16 10.99 7.76
C LEU A 63 3.09 10.73 6.26
N LEU A 64 4.00 11.33 5.48
CA LEU A 64 4.06 11.12 4.03
C LEU A 64 4.24 9.63 3.70
N ASN A 65 5.12 8.92 4.40
CA ASN A 65 5.32 7.48 4.21
C ASN A 65 4.09 6.65 4.61
N MET A 66 3.38 7.05 5.69
CA MET A 66 2.15 6.40 6.12
C MET A 66 1.00 6.61 5.12
N PHE A 67 0.87 7.81 4.57
CA PHE A 67 -0.14 8.14 3.54
C PHE A 67 0.16 7.49 2.19
N THR A 68 1.43 7.24 1.88
CA THR A 68 1.87 6.56 0.64
C THR A 68 2.05 5.05 0.81
N GLY A 69 1.63 4.48 1.96
CA GLY A 69 1.64 3.03 2.20
C GLY A 69 3.03 2.38 2.24
N GLY A 70 4.08 3.15 2.54
CA GLY A 70 5.47 2.69 2.51
C GLY A 70 6.20 2.91 1.19
N ALA A 71 5.52 3.38 0.14
CA ALA A 71 6.08 3.55 -1.20
C ALA A 71 7.13 4.67 -1.27
N PHE A 72 6.98 5.71 -0.44
CA PHE A 72 7.95 6.82 -0.36
C PHE A 72 9.30 6.37 0.23
N ALA A 73 9.29 5.60 1.32
CA ALA A 73 10.52 5.08 1.92
C ALA A 73 11.25 4.08 1.01
N GLN A 74 10.53 3.42 0.10
CA GLN A 74 11.10 2.48 -0.87
C GLN A 74 11.47 3.14 -2.21
N ALA A 75 11.33 4.47 -2.34
CA ALA A 75 11.58 5.19 -3.60
C ALA A 75 10.86 4.57 -4.80
N SER A 76 9.61 4.14 -4.61
CA SER A 76 8.84 3.48 -5.66
C SER A 76 8.33 4.45 -6.73
N ILE A 77 8.00 3.93 -7.92
CA ILE A 77 7.24 4.65 -8.96
C ILE A 77 5.96 5.30 -8.41
N PHE A 78 5.32 4.71 -7.41
CA PHE A 78 4.12 5.24 -6.75
C PHE A 78 4.43 5.97 -5.43
N ALA A 79 5.65 6.49 -5.26
CA ALA A 79 6.10 7.12 -4.02
C ALA A 79 5.24 8.29 -3.53
N LEU A 80 4.44 8.93 -4.39
CA LEU A 80 3.51 10.01 -4.03
C LEU A 80 2.03 9.65 -4.29
N GLY A 81 1.74 8.38 -4.58
CA GLY A 81 0.39 7.90 -4.97
C GLY A 81 0.38 7.32 -6.37
#